data_AF-A0A2X2WJC5-F1
#
_entry.id   AF-A0A2X2WJC5-F1
#
_cell.length_a   1.000
_cell.length_b   1.000
_cell.length_c   1.000
_cell.angle_alpha   90.00
_cell.angle_beta   90.00
_cell.angle_gamma   90.00
#
_symmetry.space_group_name_H-M   'P 1'
#
loop_
_entity.id
_entity.type
_entity.pdbx_description
1 polymer ?
#
loop_
_entity_poly.entity_id
_entity_poly.type
_entity_poly.pdbx_seq_one_letter_code
_entity_poly.pdbx_strand_id
1 'polypeptide(L)'
;MIKESPIFWWVDNLKDGTKFVNLVDLNIADYMDKEDFLIQIMAGEEFGDIEAVFHEGACSSTTEWDGKYMMDNNYQYSKRAAALLPGT
;
A
#
# COMPACT_ATOMS: atom_id res chain seq x y z
N MET A 1 -5.37 26.94 16.63
CA MET A 1 -4.94 25.53 16.57
C MET A 1 -4.49 25.27 15.14
N ILE A 2 -3.19 25.14 14.91
CA ILE A 2 -2.68 24.66 13.63
C ILE A 2 -2.88 23.14 13.70
N LYS A 3 -3.77 22.58 12.88
CA LYS A 3 -3.77 21.13 12.67
C LYS A 3 -2.53 20.84 11.83
N GLU A 4 -1.63 20.00 12.32
CA GLU A 4 -0.56 19.48 11.48
C GLU A 4 -1.17 18.77 10.28
N SER A 5 -0.54 18.91 9.11
CA SER A 5 -1.01 18.22 7.92
C SER A 5 -0.82 16.71 8.12
N PRO A 6 -1.80 15.87 7.74
CA PRO A 6 -1.65 14.43 7.81
C PRO A 6 -0.42 13.99 7.01
N ILE A 7 0.36 13.10 7.62
CA ILE A 7 1.58 12.56 7.05
C ILE A 7 1.23 11.24 6.38
N PHE A 8 1.43 11.16 5.06
CA PHE A 8 1.09 9.96 4.28
C PHE A 8 2.32 9.13 3.96
N TRP A 9 2.20 7.82 4.11
CA TRP A 9 3.13 6.85 3.53
C TRP A 9 2.52 6.32 2.23
N TRP A 10 3.33 6.22 1.18
CA TRP A 10 2.90 5.69 -0.10
C TRP A 10 3.43 4.28 -0.30
N VAL A 11 2.55 3.33 -0.62
CA VAL A 11 2.93 1.94 -0.92
C VAL A 11 2.58 1.65 -2.37
N ASP A 12 3.59 1.37 -3.20
CA ASP A 12 3.37 1.10 -4.64
C ASP A 12 4.40 0.11 -5.20
N ASN A 13 4.30 -0.15 -6.49
CA ASN A 13 5.32 -0.80 -7.30
C ASN A 13 5.74 0.15 -8.44
N LEU A 14 6.85 0.85 -8.22
CA LEU A 14 7.47 1.76 -9.18
C LEU A 14 8.46 1.07 -10.15
N LYS A 15 8.37 -0.26 -10.34
CA LYS A 15 9.16 -0.97 -11.36
C LYS A 15 8.98 -0.36 -12.74
N ASP A 16 7.76 0.08 -13.06
CA ASP A 16 7.54 1.04 -14.14
C ASP A 16 7.80 2.45 -13.59
N GLY A 17 9.01 2.95 -13.86
CA GLY A 17 9.44 4.24 -13.37
C GLY A 17 8.55 5.39 -13.83
N THR A 18 7.83 5.29 -14.96
CA THR A 18 7.01 6.40 -15.48
C THR A 18 5.92 6.85 -14.50
N LYS A 19 5.52 6.00 -13.56
CA LYS A 19 4.53 6.29 -12.52
C LYS A 19 4.97 7.31 -11.48
N PHE A 20 6.27 7.63 -11.37
CA PHE A 20 6.77 8.60 -10.38
C PHE A 20 6.09 9.98 -10.52
N VAL A 21 5.61 10.32 -11.71
CA VAL A 21 4.91 11.58 -12.00
C VAL A 21 3.65 11.76 -11.16
N ASN A 22 3.04 10.67 -10.68
CA ASN A 22 1.89 10.73 -9.79
C ASN A 22 2.25 11.21 -8.37
N LEU A 23 3.54 11.21 -8.01
CA LEU A 23 4.05 11.54 -6.68
C LEU A 23 4.73 12.91 -6.61
N VAL A 24 5.11 13.51 -7.74
CA VAL A 24 6.00 14.69 -7.79
C VAL A 24 5.45 15.91 -7.04
N ASP A 25 4.14 16.09 -7.04
CA ASP A 25 3.47 17.23 -6.41
C ASP A 25 2.81 16.87 -5.06
N LEU A 26 3.08 15.66 -4.53
CA LEU A 26 2.51 15.18 -3.27
C LEU A 26 3.46 15.45 -2.10
N ASN A 27 2.88 15.69 -0.93
CA ASN A 27 3.62 15.75 0.33
C ASN A 27 3.44 14.42 1.08
N ILE A 28 4.40 13.50 0.91
CA ILE A 28 4.45 12.21 1.58
C ILE A 28 5.65 12.17 2.54
N ALA A 29 5.55 11.44 3.65
CA ALA A 29 6.71 11.21 4.52
C ALA A 29 7.64 10.13 4.01
N ASP A 30 7.08 9.08 3.41
CA ASP A 30 7.85 7.93 3.00
C ASP A 30 7.22 7.16 1.84
N TYR A 31 8.04 6.36 1.17
CA TYR A 31 7.66 5.42 0.13
C TYR A 31 8.15 4.02 0.50
N MET A 32 7.30 3.02 0.33
CA MET A 32 7.66 1.61 0.51
C MET A 32 7.20 0.78 -0.69
N ASP A 33 8.02 -0.19 -1.12
CA ASP A 33 7.57 -1.14 -2.13
C ASP A 33 6.49 -2.06 -1.54
N LYS A 34 5.49 -2.42 -2.36
CA LYS A 34 4.39 -3.30 -1.94
C LYS A 34 4.86 -4.66 -1.38
N GLU A 35 6.00 -5.20 -1.85
CA GLU A 35 6.52 -6.49 -1.40
C GLU A 35 7.13 -6.36 0.00
N ASP A 36 7.90 -5.30 0.24
CA ASP A 36 8.48 -5.00 1.56
C ASP A 36 7.39 -4.72 2.59
N PHE A 37 6.37 -3.93 2.22
CA PHE A 37 5.21 -3.67 3.09
C PHE A 37 4.50 -4.96 3.50
N LEU A 38 4.30 -5.88 2.55
CA LEU A 38 3.66 -7.16 2.83
C LEU A 38 4.49 -8.03 3.79
N ILE A 39 5.82 -8.05 3.60
CA ILE A 39 6.74 -8.79 4.48
C ILE A 39 6.66 -8.23 5.91
N GLN A 40 6.68 -6.91 6.07
CA GLN A 40 6.61 -6.26 7.38
C GLN A 40 5.26 -6.51 8.08
N ILE A 41 4.13 -6.42 7.36
CA ILE A 41 2.82 -6.80 7.90
C ILE A 41 2.83 -8.24 8.40
N MET A 42 3.35 -9.16 7.58
CA MET A 42 3.37 -10.59 7.93
C MET A 42 4.30 -10.90 9.10
N ALA A 43 5.35 -10.08 9.30
CA ALA A 43 6.24 -10.16 10.45
C ALA A 43 5.65 -9.55 11.73
N GLY A 44 4.55 -8.81 11.63
CA GLY A 44 3.94 -8.10 12.76
C GLY A 44 4.71 -6.85 13.18
N GLU A 45 5.43 -6.22 12.24
CA GLU A 45 6.13 -4.96 12.49
C GLU A 45 5.13 -3.84 12.75
N GLU A 46 5.50 -2.91 13.64
CA GLU A 46 4.67 -1.74 13.95
C GLU A 46 5.02 -0.57 13.03
N PHE A 47 3.98 0.05 12.47
CA PHE A 47 4.08 1.21 11.59
C PHE A 47 3.76 2.54 12.33
N GLY A 48 3.77 2.51 13.66
CA GLY A 48 3.32 3.61 14.52
C GLY A 48 1.80 3.72 14.61
N ASP A 49 1.31 4.90 15.04
CA ASP A 49 -0.12 5.19 15.16
C ASP A 49 -0.75 5.43 13.78
N ILE A 50 -1.25 4.36 13.16
CA ILE A 50 -2.01 4.45 11.90
C ILE A 50 -3.44 4.91 12.19
N GLU A 51 -3.80 6.13 11.74
CA GLU A 51 -5.18 6.63 11.81
C GLU A 51 -6.10 5.90 10.82
N ALA A 52 -5.61 5.66 9.60
CA ALA A 52 -6.37 5.03 8.52
C ALA A 52 -5.46 4.41 7.45
N VAL A 53 -6.00 3.42 6.73
CA VAL A 53 -5.37 2.83 5.54
C VAL A 53 -6.31 2.98 4.34
N PHE A 54 -5.81 3.59 3.27
CA PHE A 54 -6.48 3.67 1.97
C PHE A 54 -5.85 2.64 1.02
N HIS A 55 -6.53 1.51 0.82
CA HIS A 55 -5.98 0.39 0.05
C HIS A 55 -6.41 0.44 -1.43
N GLU A 56 -5.69 1.21 -2.23
CA GLU A 56 -5.92 1.36 -3.69
C GLU A 56 -5.01 0.45 -4.55
N GLY A 57 -4.06 -0.26 -3.92
CA GLY A 57 -3.06 -1.07 -4.61
C GLY A 57 -3.62 -2.40 -5.12
N ALA A 58 -3.72 -2.57 -6.43
CA ALA A 58 -4.15 -3.80 -7.08
C ALA A 58 -3.60 -3.93 -8.51
N CYS A 59 -3.58 -5.14 -9.06
CA CYS A 59 -3.52 -5.31 -10.51
C CYS A 59 -4.89 -4.89 -11.07
N SER A 60 -4.90 -3.81 -11.84
CA SER A 60 -6.09 -3.22 -12.47
C SER A 60 -6.27 -3.61 -13.94
N SER A 61 -5.34 -4.41 -14.49
CA SER A 61 -5.45 -4.90 -15.86
C SER A 61 -6.63 -5.86 -15.99
N THR A 62 -7.64 -5.47 -16.76
CA THR A 62 -8.80 -6.34 -17.06
C THR A 62 -8.46 -7.45 -18.05
N THR A 63 -7.26 -7.41 -18.62
CA THR A 63 -6.72 -8.40 -19.56
C THR A 63 -5.62 -9.25 -18.96
N GLU A 64 -5.45 -9.22 -17.62
CA GLU A 64 -4.57 -10.15 -16.90
C GLU A 64 -5.31 -11.48 -16.68
N TRP A 65 -4.68 -12.59 -17.07
CA TRP A 65 -5.27 -13.93 -17.04
C TRP A 65 -4.51 -14.91 -16.15
N ASP A 66 -3.39 -14.51 -15.55
CA ASP A 66 -2.78 -15.25 -14.45
C ASP A 66 -3.66 -15.10 -13.19
N GLY A 67 -4.63 -16.00 -13.06
CA GLY A 67 -5.56 -16.03 -11.94
C GLY A 67 -4.89 -16.26 -10.60
N LYS A 68 -3.74 -16.95 -10.57
CA LYS A 68 -2.98 -17.12 -9.33
C LYS A 68 -2.39 -15.78 -8.89
N TYR A 69 -1.75 -15.08 -9.82
CA TYR A 69 -1.24 -13.73 -9.57
C TYR A 69 -2.36 -12.78 -9.12
N MET A 70 -3.51 -12.78 -9.80
CA MET A 70 -4.65 -11.91 -9.42
C MET A 70 -5.16 -12.20 -8.00
N MET A 71 -5.28 -13.48 -7.62
CA MET A 71 -5.72 -13.85 -6.27
C MET A 71 -4.66 -13.52 -5.21
N ASP A 72 -3.38 -13.69 -5.51
CA ASP A 72 -2.30 -13.38 -4.57
C ASP A 72 -2.09 -11.87 -4.40
N ASN A 73 -2.04 -11.12 -5.50
CA ASN A 73 -1.75 -9.69 -5.54
C ASN A 73 -2.92 -8.80 -5.13
N ASN A 74 -4.16 -9.21 -5.43
CA ASN A 74 -5.34 -8.41 -5.07
C ASN A 74 -5.97 -9.00 -3.81
N TYR A 75 -6.60 -10.17 -3.90
CA TYR A 75 -7.43 -10.70 -2.82
C TYR A 75 -6.65 -11.02 -1.53
N GLN A 76 -5.58 -11.82 -1.61
CA GLN A 76 -4.82 -12.19 -0.42
C GLN A 76 -4.03 -11.01 0.15
N TYR A 77 -3.56 -10.11 -0.72
CA TYR A 77 -2.90 -8.88 -0.29
C TYR A 77 -3.85 -8.01 0.53
N SER A 78 -5.04 -7.69 0.02
CA SER A 78 -6.03 -6.88 0.74
C SER A 78 -6.42 -7.50 2.08
N LYS A 79 -6.57 -8.82 2.15
CA LYS A 79 -6.83 -9.53 3.42
C LYS A 79 -5.72 -9.33 4.45
N ARG A 80 -4.45 -9.36 4.02
CA ARG A 80 -3.30 -9.15 4.92
C ARG A 80 -3.21 -7.68 5.33
N ALA A 81 -3.41 -6.75 4.41
CA ALA A 81 -3.41 -5.32 4.71
C ALA A 81 -4.53 -4.92 5.68
N ALA A 82 -5.71 -5.55 5.59
CA ALA A 82 -6.81 -5.31 6.53
C ALA A 82 -6.45 -5.64 7.98
N ALA A 83 -5.53 -6.59 8.21
CA ALA A 83 -5.09 -6.99 9.55
C ALA A 83 -4.26 -5.92 10.27
N LEU A 84 -3.85 -4.85 9.59
CA LEU A 84 -3.18 -3.70 10.22
C LEU A 84 -4.08 -2.89 11.15
N LEU A 85 -5.40 -2.97 10.98
CA LEU A 85 -6.35 -2.20 11.77
C LEU A 85 -6.88 -3.07 12.92
N PRO A 86 -6.74 -2.65 14.19
CA PRO A 86 -7.23 -3.44 15.30
C PRO A 86 -8.76 -3.62 15.21
N GLY A 87 -9.21 -4.88 15.19
CA GLY A 87 -10.64 -5.25 15.24
C GLY A 87 -11.20 -6.01 14.03
N THR A 88 -10.37 -6.41 13.05
CA THR A 88 -10.74 -7.35 11.98
C THR A 88 -10.47 -8.81 12.33
#